data_AF-L9X0Z0-F1
#
_entry.id   AF-L9X0Z0-F1
#
_cell.length_a   1.000
_cell.length_b   1.000
_cell.length_c   1.000
_cell.angle_alpha   90.00
_cell.angle_beta   90.00
_cell.angle_gamma   90.00
#
_symmetry.space_group_name_H-M   'P 1'
#
loop_
_entity.id
_entity.type
_entity.pdbx_description
1 polymer ?
#
loop_
_entity_poly.entity_id
_entity_poly.type
_entity_poly.pdbx_seq_one_letter_code
_entity_poly.pdbx_strand_id
1 'polypeptide(L)'
;MSETLPGTAERVPTSTPEHVNERLREEIGDRLRYYADNPDEIDGRVAELEREWDVERTLEANASALILVFLGLGATVDRRLLAMPAVIAAFLFQHALQGWCPPVPVLRRLGVRTQREIDAERRALEAIRDAQ
;
A
#
# COMPACT_ATOMS: atom_id res chain seq x y z
N MET A 1 17.37 -2.82 -23.91
CA MET A 1 16.88 -3.41 -22.64
C MET A 1 15.47 -2.90 -22.47
N SER A 2 14.46 -3.78 -22.34
CA SER A 2 13.05 -3.40 -22.48
C SER A 2 12.68 -2.26 -21.52
N GLU A 3 12.58 -1.04 -22.05
CA GLU A 3 12.05 0.17 -21.36
C GLU A 3 10.52 0.05 -21.25
N THR A 4 10.08 -1.00 -20.55
CA THR A 4 8.68 -1.21 -20.23
C THR A 4 8.50 -0.88 -18.76
N LEU A 5 7.61 0.06 -18.47
CA LEU A 5 7.21 0.38 -17.10
C LEU A 5 6.85 -0.92 -16.35
N PRO A 6 7.15 -1.00 -15.04
CA PRO A 6 6.81 -2.18 -14.26
C PRO A 6 5.31 -2.45 -14.30
N GLY A 7 4.92 -3.73 -14.19
CA GLY A 7 3.52 -4.10 -14.09
C GLY A 7 2.84 -3.36 -12.93
N THR A 8 1.56 -3.00 -13.10
CA THR A 8 0.77 -2.20 -12.15
C THR A 8 0.94 -2.65 -10.70
N ALA A 9 0.96 -3.96 -10.47
CA ALA A 9 1.02 -4.49 -9.12
C ALA A 9 2.40 -5.10 -8.77
N GLU A 10 3.43 -4.80 -9.56
CA GLU A 10 4.85 -5.08 -9.30
C GLU A 10 5.64 -3.80 -9.02
N ARG A 11 5.17 -2.63 -9.49
CA ARG A 11 5.88 -1.36 -9.37
C ARG A 11 6.28 -1.00 -7.93
N VAL A 12 5.41 -1.25 -6.94
CA VAL A 12 5.70 -0.96 -5.52
C VAL A 12 6.62 -2.01 -4.90
N PRO A 13 6.35 -3.33 -5.03
CA PRO A 13 7.29 -4.35 -4.56
C PRO A 13 8.71 -4.18 -5.12
N THR A 14 8.84 -3.94 -6.43
CA THR A 14 10.14 -3.74 -7.11
C THR A 14 10.86 -2.46 -6.65
N SER A 15 10.10 -1.45 -6.21
CA SER A 15 10.63 -0.19 -5.66
C SER A 15 10.82 -0.23 -4.13
N THR A 16 10.51 -1.35 -3.48
CA THR A 16 10.64 -1.56 -2.03
C THR A 16 11.94 -2.33 -1.76
N PRO A 17 12.75 -1.94 -0.74
CA PRO A 17 13.94 -2.71 -0.38
C PRO A 17 13.60 -4.17 -0.04
N GLU A 18 14.38 -5.13 -0.55
CA GLU A 18 14.01 -6.55 -0.49
C GLU A 18 13.79 -7.07 0.94
N HIS A 19 14.62 -6.67 1.91
CA HIS A 19 14.43 -7.03 3.32
C HIS A 19 13.08 -6.61 3.92
N VAL A 20 12.43 -5.58 3.35
CA VAL A 20 11.06 -5.18 3.76
C VAL A 20 10.03 -6.13 3.15
N ASN A 21 10.19 -6.47 1.87
CA ASN A 21 9.32 -7.45 1.20
C ASN A 21 9.42 -8.83 1.87
N GLU A 22 10.64 -9.27 2.21
CA GLU A 22 10.90 -10.52 2.92
C GLU A 22 10.20 -10.54 4.28
N ARG A 23 10.39 -9.51 5.10
CA ARG A 23 9.72 -9.41 6.40
C ARG A 23 8.21 -9.50 6.28
N LEU A 24 7.61 -8.77 5.33
CA LEU A 24 6.16 -8.81 5.12
C LEU A 24 5.68 -10.20 4.67
N ARG A 25 6.46 -10.91 3.85
CA ARG A 25 6.17 -12.29 3.45
C ARG A 25 6.26 -13.26 4.63
N GLU A 26 7.28 -13.11 5.48
CA GLU A 26 7.45 -13.91 6.70
C GLU A 26 6.27 -13.71 7.65
N GLU A 27 5.87 -12.47 7.91
CA GLU A 27 4.71 -12.16 8.76
C GLU A 27 3.41 -12.80 8.25
N ILE A 28 3.18 -12.83 6.93
CA ILE A 28 2.03 -13.52 6.35
C ILE A 28 2.13 -15.03 6.64
N GLY A 29 3.30 -15.64 6.41
CA GLY A 29 3.53 -17.06 6.69
C GLY A 29 3.29 -17.43 8.15
N ASP A 30 3.71 -16.58 9.09
CA ASP A 30 3.50 -16.76 10.53
C ASP A 30 2.01 -16.73 10.90
N ARG A 31 1.26 -15.78 10.34
CA ARG A 31 -0.20 -15.70 10.52
C ARG A 31 -0.90 -16.93 9.96
N LEU A 32 -0.54 -17.38 8.76
CA LEU A 32 -1.16 -18.56 8.15
C LEU A 32 -0.94 -19.82 8.99
N ARG A 33 0.25 -19.99 9.59
CA ARG A 33 0.52 -21.09 10.52
C ARG A 33 -0.36 -21.01 11.77
N TYR A 34 -0.52 -19.83 12.34
CA TYR A 34 -1.40 -19.62 13.48
C TYR A 34 -2.86 -19.98 13.16
N TYR A 35 -3.40 -19.51 12.02
CA TYR A 35 -4.80 -19.78 11.65
C TYR A 35 -5.06 -21.21 11.18
N ALA A 36 -4.03 -21.94 10.75
CA ALA A 36 -4.16 -23.38 10.50
C ALA A 36 -4.54 -24.16 11.77
N ASP A 37 -4.02 -23.74 12.93
CA ASP A 37 -4.34 -24.33 14.24
C ASP A 37 -5.61 -23.70 14.87
N ASN A 38 -6.08 -22.56 14.35
CA ASN A 38 -7.20 -21.78 14.90
C ASN A 38 -8.22 -21.36 13.80
N PRO A 39 -8.87 -22.32 13.12
CA PRO A 39 -9.73 -22.02 11.98
C PRO A 39 -10.98 -21.19 12.34
N ASP A 40 -11.49 -21.30 13.57
CA ASP A 40 -12.67 -20.55 14.03
C ASP A 40 -12.45 -19.03 14.07
N GLU A 41 -11.19 -18.57 14.10
CA GLU A 41 -10.84 -17.14 14.09
C GLU A 41 -10.69 -16.55 12.68
N ILE A 42 -10.72 -17.38 11.63
CA ILE A 42 -10.44 -16.98 10.25
C ILE A 42 -11.43 -15.94 9.75
N ASP A 43 -12.73 -16.12 9.98
CA ASP A 43 -13.75 -15.20 9.46
C ASP A 43 -13.59 -13.79 10.04
N GLY A 44 -13.17 -13.70 11.32
CA GLY A 44 -12.81 -12.42 11.95
C GLY A 44 -11.64 -11.75 11.24
N ARG A 45 -10.58 -12.52 10.95
CA ARG A 45 -9.39 -12.01 10.25
C ARG A 45 -9.70 -11.59 8.82
N VAL A 46 -10.48 -12.37 8.08
CA VAL A 46 -10.90 -12.02 6.71
C VAL A 46 -11.65 -10.69 6.72
N ALA A 47 -12.56 -10.49 7.68
CA ALA A 47 -13.27 -9.22 7.82
C ALA A 47 -12.33 -8.04 8.14
N GLU A 48 -11.25 -8.26 8.90
CA GLU A 48 -10.21 -7.23 9.11
C GLU A 48 -9.48 -6.89 7.82
N LEU A 49 -9.08 -7.90 7.04
CA LEU A 49 -8.38 -7.71 5.76
C LEU A 49 -9.21 -6.91 4.76
N GLU A 50 -10.53 -7.09 4.73
CA GLU A 50 -11.45 -6.32 3.87
C GLU A 50 -11.50 -4.82 4.21
N ARG A 51 -11.17 -4.46 5.46
CA ARG A 51 -11.15 -3.07 5.94
C ARG A 51 -9.74 -2.47 5.91
N GLU A 52 -8.72 -3.29 5.72
CA GLU A 52 -7.34 -2.84 5.66
C GLU A 52 -7.12 -1.93 4.45
N TRP A 53 -6.33 -0.88 4.64
CA TRP A 53 -5.97 0.01 3.55
C TRP A 53 -4.65 -0.44 2.96
N ASP A 54 -4.66 -0.63 1.64
CA ASP A 54 -3.43 -0.87 0.91
C ASP A 54 -2.60 0.41 0.77
N VAL A 55 -1.35 0.23 0.36
CA VAL A 55 -0.36 1.30 0.20
C VAL A 55 -0.78 2.36 -0.82
N GLU A 56 -1.49 1.99 -1.89
CA GLU A 56 -1.93 2.94 -2.92
C GLU A 56 -3.06 3.81 -2.37
N ARG A 57 -4.09 3.20 -1.77
CA ARG A 57 -5.18 3.94 -1.11
C ARG A 57 -4.66 4.88 -0.01
N THR A 58 -3.71 4.39 0.80
CA THR A 58 -3.08 5.20 1.85
C THR A 58 -2.33 6.39 1.26
N LEU A 59 -1.53 6.17 0.20
CA LEU A 59 -0.77 7.23 -0.45
C LEU A 59 -1.68 8.29 -1.09
N GLU A 60 -2.67 7.86 -1.87
CA GLU A 60 -3.57 8.74 -2.62
C GLU A 60 -4.44 9.60 -1.70
N ALA A 61 -5.00 9.01 -0.64
CA ALA A 61 -5.86 9.73 0.29
C ALA A 61 -5.08 10.83 1.02
N ASN A 62 -3.88 10.51 1.53
CA ASN A 62 -3.04 11.48 2.24
C ASN A 62 -2.49 12.56 1.30
N ALA A 63 -2.06 12.19 0.10
CA ALA A 63 -1.58 13.16 -0.89
C ALA A 63 -2.70 14.12 -1.33
N SER A 64 -3.91 13.60 -1.56
CA SER A 64 -5.09 14.40 -1.91
C SER A 64 -5.47 15.36 -0.79
N ALA A 65 -5.45 14.92 0.46
CA ALA A 65 -5.70 15.78 1.62
C ALA A 65 -4.69 16.95 1.68
N LEU A 66 -3.39 16.66 1.50
CA LEU A 66 -2.35 17.70 1.46
C LEU A 66 -2.55 18.67 0.30
N ILE A 67 -2.88 18.17 -0.90
CA ILE A 67 -3.18 19.00 -2.07
C ILE A 67 -4.32 19.98 -1.75
N LEU A 68 -5.42 19.51 -1.16
CA LEU A 68 -6.56 20.36 -0.81
C LEU A 68 -6.21 21.43 0.21
N VAL A 69 -5.42 21.07 1.23
CA VAL A 69 -4.93 22.04 2.24
C VAL A 69 -4.09 23.12 1.58
N PHE A 70 -3.09 22.75 0.77
CA PHE A 70 -2.24 23.74 0.12
C PHE A 70 -2.97 24.56 -0.94
N LEU A 71 -3.95 23.99 -1.62
CA LEU A 71 -4.80 24.72 -2.56
C LEU A 71 -5.61 25.80 -1.82
N GLY A 72 -6.24 25.46 -0.69
CA GLY A 72 -6.97 26.40 0.14
C GLY A 72 -6.07 27.52 0.69
N LEU A 73 -4.90 27.17 1.22
CA LEU A 73 -3.91 28.15 1.69
C LEU A 73 -3.37 29.02 0.55
N GLY A 74 -3.17 28.44 -0.63
CA GLY A 74 -2.72 29.17 -1.82
C GLY A 74 -3.75 30.18 -2.34
N ALA A 75 -5.04 29.86 -2.19
CA ALA A 75 -6.13 30.74 -2.57
C ALA A 75 -6.40 31.86 -1.54
N THR A 76 -6.17 31.60 -0.25
CA THR A 76 -6.60 32.49 0.85
C THR A 76 -5.47 33.22 1.57
N VAL A 77 -4.24 32.68 1.55
CA VAL A 77 -3.10 33.20 2.34
C VAL A 77 -1.96 33.69 1.44
N ASP A 78 -1.33 32.80 0.66
CA ASP A 78 -0.20 33.16 -0.21
C ASP A 78 -0.18 32.27 -1.46
N ARG A 79 -0.29 32.91 -2.65
CA ARG A 79 -0.27 32.21 -3.95
C ARG A 79 0.97 31.35 -4.18
N ARG A 80 2.10 31.64 -3.51
CA ARG A 80 3.31 30.81 -3.58
C ARG A 80 3.06 29.37 -3.09
N LEU A 81 2.09 29.17 -2.20
CA LEU A 81 1.72 27.85 -1.69
C LEU A 81 1.07 26.96 -2.76
N LEU A 82 0.59 27.52 -3.87
CA LEU A 82 0.10 26.76 -5.02
C LEU A 82 1.20 25.96 -5.74
N ALA A 83 2.48 26.21 -5.43
CA ALA A 83 3.58 25.36 -5.88
C ALA A 83 3.50 23.96 -5.27
N MET A 84 3.00 23.81 -4.03
CA MET A 84 2.98 22.52 -3.33
C MET A 84 2.03 21.50 -3.96
N PRO A 85 0.77 21.83 -4.33
CA PRO A 85 -0.10 20.93 -5.07
C PRO A 85 0.53 20.41 -6.37
N ALA A 86 1.22 21.28 -7.12
CA ALA A 86 1.91 20.91 -8.35
C ALA A 86 3.05 19.90 -8.08
N VAL A 87 3.86 20.12 -7.04
CA VAL A 87 4.93 19.21 -6.65
C VAL A 87 4.37 17.84 -6.22
N ILE A 88 3.33 17.82 -5.36
CA ILE A 88 2.72 16.57 -4.89
C ILE A 88 2.10 15.79 -6.07
N ALA A 89 1.40 16.48 -6.97
CA ALA A 89 0.82 15.87 -8.16
C ALA A 89 1.89 15.28 -9.10
N ALA A 90 3.04 15.96 -9.26
CA ALA A 90 4.16 15.43 -10.05
C ALA A 90 4.74 14.13 -9.44
N PHE A 91 4.87 14.07 -8.11
CA PHE A 91 5.30 12.84 -7.43
C PHE A 91 4.27 11.71 -7.55
N LEU A 92 2.98 12.00 -7.42
CA LEU A 92 1.93 11.01 -7.66
C LEU A 92 1.95 10.49 -9.10
N PHE A 93 2.16 11.37 -10.07
CA PHE A 93 2.28 10.97 -11.48
C PHE A 93 3.49 10.05 -11.70
N GLN A 94 4.67 10.43 -11.18
CA GLN A 94 5.86 9.57 -11.24
C GLN A 94 5.60 8.21 -10.56
N HIS A 95 4.97 8.21 -9.39
CA HIS A 95 4.60 7.00 -8.66
C HIS A 95 3.67 6.10 -9.45
N ALA A 96 2.66 6.66 -10.11
CA ALA A 96 1.74 5.89 -10.94
C ALA A 96 2.46 5.14 -12.08
N LEU A 97 3.54 5.73 -12.62
CA LEU A 97 4.33 5.13 -13.69
C LEU A 97 5.37 4.12 -13.18
N GLN A 98 6.08 4.45 -12.10
CA GLN A 98 7.28 3.71 -11.68
C GLN A 98 7.11 2.94 -10.36
N GLY A 99 6.11 3.28 -9.56
CA GLY A 99 5.85 2.69 -8.24
C GLY A 99 6.69 3.24 -7.10
N TRP A 100 7.49 4.27 -7.35
CA TRP A 100 8.30 4.94 -6.33
C TRP A 100 7.77 6.34 -6.03
N CYS A 101 7.65 6.62 -4.73
CA CYS A 101 7.37 7.94 -4.16
C CYS A 101 8.07 8.03 -2.79
N PRO A 102 8.58 9.20 -2.35
CA PRO A 102 9.27 9.31 -1.05
C PRO A 102 8.53 8.71 0.17
N PRO A 103 7.18 8.79 0.28
CA PRO A 103 6.45 8.19 1.39
C PRO A 103 6.36 6.66 1.33
N VAL A 104 6.40 6.05 0.14
CA VAL A 104 6.14 4.61 -0.05
C VAL A 104 7.13 3.75 0.75
N PRO A 105 8.46 3.94 0.66
CA PRO A 105 9.40 3.17 1.48
C PRO A 105 9.19 3.34 2.99
N VAL A 106 8.61 4.45 3.45
CA VAL A 106 8.28 4.66 4.87
C VAL A 106 7.04 3.86 5.23
N LEU A 107 5.95 3.99 4.45
CA LEU A 107 4.70 3.24 4.64
C LEU A 107 4.95 1.72 4.63
N ARG A 108 5.75 1.24 3.68
CA ARG A 108 6.14 -0.18 3.58
C ARG A 108 6.91 -0.65 4.82
N ARG A 109 7.82 0.17 5.36
CA ARG A 109 8.54 -0.14 6.61
C ARG A 109 7.62 -0.16 7.83
N LEU A 110 6.58 0.66 7.84
CA LEU A 110 5.55 0.68 8.88
C LEU A 110 4.54 -0.48 8.76
N GLY A 111 4.71 -1.37 7.78
CA GLY A 111 3.87 -2.55 7.61
C GLY A 111 2.68 -2.34 6.68
N VAL A 112 2.56 -1.20 5.98
CA VAL A 112 1.46 -0.97 5.04
C VAL A 112 1.65 -1.87 3.81
N ARG A 113 0.67 -2.74 3.57
CA ARG A 113 0.75 -3.78 2.55
C ARG A 113 0.18 -3.33 1.22
N THR A 114 0.59 -4.01 0.16
CA THR A 114 -0.05 -3.89 -1.15
C THR A 114 -1.36 -4.67 -1.16
N GLN A 115 -2.29 -4.29 -2.04
CA GLN A 115 -3.54 -5.05 -2.20
C GLN A 115 -3.28 -6.52 -2.54
N ARG A 116 -2.22 -6.82 -3.32
CA ARG A 116 -1.84 -8.19 -3.66
C ARG A 116 -1.45 -9.02 -2.44
N GLU A 117 -0.72 -8.44 -1.50
CA GLU A 117 -0.32 -9.12 -0.26
C GLU A 117 -1.52 -9.36 0.66
N ILE A 118 -2.41 -8.38 0.77
CA ILE A 118 -3.67 -8.50 1.53
C ILE A 118 -4.55 -9.61 0.94
N ASP A 119 -4.74 -9.60 -0.39
CA ASP A 119 -5.53 -10.62 -1.08
C ASP A 119 -4.88 -12.01 -1.03
N ALA A 120 -3.55 -12.09 -1.03
CA ALA A 120 -2.84 -13.36 -0.90
C ALA A 120 -3.07 -13.98 0.48
N GLU A 121 -2.99 -13.20 1.55
CA GLU A 121 -3.34 -13.68 2.89
C GLU A 121 -4.81 -14.10 2.95
N ARG A 122 -5.75 -13.27 2.45
CA ARG A 122 -7.18 -13.58 2.45
C ARG A 122 -7.49 -14.91 1.75
N ARG A 123 -6.99 -15.10 0.52
CA ARG A 123 -7.22 -16.34 -0.23
C ARG A 123 -6.62 -17.57 0.45
N ALA A 124 -5.45 -17.42 1.08
CA ALA A 124 -4.84 -18.52 1.80
C ALA A 124 -5.65 -18.90 3.05
N LEU A 125 -6.17 -17.92 3.79
CA LEU A 125 -7.05 -18.16 4.93
C LEU A 125 -8.38 -18.81 4.52
N GLU A 126 -9.00 -18.34 3.44
CA GLU A 126 -10.21 -18.97 2.88
C GLU A 126 -9.95 -20.44 2.51
N ALA A 127 -8.80 -20.73 1.89
CA ALA A 127 -8.43 -22.10 1.56
C ALA A 127 -8.19 -22.99 2.80
N ILE A 128 -7.62 -22.43 3.89
CA ILE A 128 -7.45 -23.16 5.16
C ILE A 128 -8.82 -23.48 5.76
N ARG A 129 -9.73 -22.50 5.82
CA ARG A 129 -11.08 -22.69 6.35
C ARG A 129 -11.87 -23.73 5.56
N ASP A 130 -11.82 -23.64 4.24
CA ASP A 130 -12.60 -24.52 3.35
C ASP A 130 -12.05 -25.97 3.30
N ALA A 131 -10.84 -26.21 3.84
CA ALA A 131 -10.22 -27.52 3.91
C ALA A 131 -10.52 -28.30 5.20
N GLN A 132 -11.17 -27.67 6.19
CA GLN A 132 -11.55 -28.26 7.48
C GLN A 132 -13.01 -28.72 7.48
#